data_AF-A0A352S9B2-F1
#
_entry.id   AF-A0A352S9B2-F1
#
_cell.length_a   1.000
_cell.length_b   1.000
_cell.length_c   1.000
_cell.angle_alpha   90.00
_cell.angle_beta   90.00
_cell.angle_gamma   90.00
#
_symmetry.space_group_name_H-M   'P 1'
#
loop_
_entity.id
_entity.type
_entity.pdbx_description
1 polymer ?
#
loop_
_entity_poly.entity_id
_entity_poly.type
_entity_poly.pdbx_seq_one_letter_code
_entity_poly.pdbx_strand_id
1 'polypeptide(L)' 'MTKDWSHLDPEARREAEKYDNPIPSRELILHLLESRGAPATRAQLQQEFGLSDEDSIEAL' A
#
# COMPACT_ATOMS: atom_id res chain seq x y z
N MET A 1 12.24 5.56 6.40
CA MET A 1 11.96 5.95 5.01
C MET A 1 10.51 5.58 4.78
N THR A 2 9.62 6.52 5.08
CA THR A 2 8.25 6.28 5.58
C THR A 2 7.20 6.75 4.57
N LYS A 3 6.43 5.80 4.01
CA LYS A 3 5.06 5.97 3.49
C LYS A 3 4.83 7.03 2.38
N ASP A 4 5.64 7.04 1.32
CA ASP A 4 5.43 7.91 0.13
C ASP A 4 4.14 7.59 -0.66
N TRP A 5 3.64 6.36 -0.52
CA TRP A 5 2.47 5.91 -1.25
C TRP A 5 1.19 6.64 -0.85
N SER A 6 1.12 7.19 0.37
CA SER A 6 -0.06 7.90 0.85
C SER A 6 -0.34 9.20 0.07
N HIS A 7 0.67 9.76 -0.57
CA HIS A 7 0.52 10.90 -1.48
C HIS A 7 0.15 10.48 -2.92
N LEU A 8 0.43 9.23 -3.29
CA LEU A 8 0.14 8.66 -4.60
C LEU A 8 -1.24 8.00 -4.66
N ASP A 9 -1.82 7.69 -3.50
CA ASP A 9 -3.11 7.04 -3.36
C ASP A 9 -4.19 8.05 -2.96
N PRO A 10 -5.13 8.39 -3.86
CA PRO A 10 -6.21 9.31 -3.57
C PRO A 10 -7.08 8.88 -2.38
N GLU A 11 -7.23 7.57 -2.17
CA GLU A 11 -8.05 7.02 -1.10
C GLU A 11 -7.29 6.97 0.25
N ALA A 12 -5.97 7.16 0.27
CA ALA A 12 -5.17 7.07 1.49
C ALA A 12 -5.62 8.06 2.56
N ARG A 13 -5.99 9.29 2.18
CA ARG A 13 -6.50 10.29 3.12
C ARG A 13 -7.82 9.84 3.76
N ARG A 14 -8.68 9.20 2.98
CA ARG A 14 -9.98 8.71 3.44
C ARG A 14 -9.83 7.50 4.37
N GLU A 15 -8.91 6.61 4.05
CA GLU A 15 -8.63 5.44 4.89
C GLU A 15 -7.93 5.85 6.19
N ALA A 16 -7.05 6.86 6.16
CA ALA A 16 -6.43 7.42 7.36
C ALA A 16 -7.42 8.11 8.31
N GLU A 17 -8.58 8.55 7.81
CA GLU A 17 -9.67 9.10 8.63
C GLU A 17 -10.50 7.99 9.31
N LYS A 18 -10.49 6.77 8.77
CA LYS A 18 -11.28 5.64 9.29
C LYS A 18 -10.48 4.66 10.15
N TYR A 19 -9.19 4.52 9.86
CA TYR A 19 -8.32 3.51 10.44
C TYR A 19 -7.04 4.15 10.94
N ASP A 20 -6.59 3.75 12.13
CA ASP A 20 -5.34 4.22 12.72
C ASP A 20 -4.10 3.70 11.96
N ASN A 21 -4.23 2.59 11.21
CA ASN A 21 -3.18 2.06 10.35
C ASN A 21 -3.67 1.91 8.89
N PRO A 22 -3.67 3.00 8.09
CA PRO A 22 -4.11 2.94 6.71
C PRO A 22 -3.12 2.16 5.86
N ILE A 23 -3.66 1.34 4.95
CA ILE A 23 -2.91 0.56 3.95
C ILE A 23 -3.11 1.16 2.55
N PRO A 24 -2.21 0.89 1.59
CA PRO A 24 -2.40 1.31 0.21
C PRO A 24 -3.66 0.69 -0.40
N SER A 25 -4.39 1.49 -1.17
CA SER A 25 -5.58 1.05 -1.87
C SER A 25 -5.28 0.00 -2.93
N ARG A 26 -6.28 -0.83 -3.24
CA ARG A 26 -6.16 -1.81 -4.34
C ARG A 26 -5.84 -1.15 -5.67
N GLU A 27 -6.35 0.05 -5.93
CA GLU A 27 -6.10 0.78 -7.18
C GLU A 27 -4.62 1.19 -7.29
N LEU A 28 -4.02 1.68 -6.21
CA LEU A 28 -2.60 1.98 -6.18
C LEU A 28 -1.75 0.71 -6.39
N ILE A 29 -2.12 -0.40 -5.74
CA ILE A 29 -1.41 -1.67 -5.89
C ILE A 29 -1.48 -2.15 -7.35
N LEU A 30 -2.65 -2.06 -7.98
CA LEU A 30 -2.81 -2.44 -9.39
C LEU A 30 -1.99 -1.53 -10.31
N HIS A 31 -2.01 -0.21 -10.10
CA HIS A 31 -1.18 0.72 -10.87
C HIS A 31 0.32 0.45 -10.72
N LEU A 32 0.77 0.09 -9.52
CA LEU A 32 2.14 -0.32 -9.29
C LEU A 32 2.48 -1.61 -10.07
N LEU A 33 1.61 -2.62 -10.03
CA LEU A 33 1.79 -3.86 -10.78
C LEU A 33 1.83 -3.63 -12.30
N GLU A 34 0.95 -2.76 -12.80
CA GLU A 34 0.93 -2.35 -14.21
C GLU A 34 2.21 -1.61 -14.60
N SER A 35 2.63 -0.63 -13.80
CA SER A 35 3.86 0.16 -14.03
C SER A 35 5.10 -0.73 -14.04
N ARG A 36 5.13 -1.77 -13.20
CA ARG A 36 6.22 -2.75 -13.17
C ARG A 36 6.21 -3.71 -14.35
N GLY A 37 5.06 -3.88 -15.02
CA GLY A 37 4.89 -4.86 -16.09
C GLY A 37 5.05 -6.32 -15.64
N ALA A 38 5.03 -6.58 -14.33
CA ALA A 38 5.22 -7.90 -13.76
C ALA A 38 4.45 -8.05 -12.43
N PRO A 39 3.97 -9.27 -12.10
CA PRO A 39 3.38 -9.55 -10.80
C PRO A 39 4.38 -9.29 -9.66
N ALA A 40 3.90 -8.73 -8.56
CA ALA A 40 4.66 -8.63 -7.31
C ALA A 40 4.08 -9.58 -6.26
N THR A 41 4.97 -10.19 -5.49
CA THR A 41 4.61 -10.96 -4.31
C THR A 41 4.19 -10.05 -3.16
N ARG A 42 3.44 -10.59 -2.21
CA ARG A 42 3.02 -9.86 -1.00
C ARG A 42 4.19 -9.23 -0.26
N ALA A 43 5.29 -9.97 -0.11
CA ALA A 43 6.51 -9.48 0.55
C ALA A 43 7.15 -8.29 -0.19
N GLN A 44 7.14 -8.31 -1.53
CA GLN A 44 7.65 -7.18 -2.33
C GLN A 44 6.77 -5.94 -2.16
N LEU A 45 5.45 -6.11 -2.16
CA LEU A 45 4.52 -5.00 -1.93
C LEU A 45 4.69 -4.42 -0.53
N GLN A 46 4.86 -5.26 0.49
CA GLN A 46 5.13 -4.81 1.86
C GLN A 46 6.40 -3.97 1.94
N GLN A 47 7.49 -4.42 1.32
CA GLN A 47 8.75 -3.67 1.34
C GLN A 47 8.64 -2.34 0.60
N GLU A 48 7.96 -2.30 -0.55
CA GLU A 48 7.79 -1.05 -1.31
C GLU A 48 6.86 -0.07 -0.62
N PHE A 49 5.80 -0.56 0.02
CA PHE A 49 4.87 0.28 0.75
C PHE A 49 5.28 0.54 2.21
N GLY A 50 6.40 -0.04 2.66
CA GLY A 50 6.89 0.08 4.03
C GLY A 50 5.91 -0.46 5.07
N LEU A 51 5.19 -1.53 4.75
CA LEU A 51 4.25 -2.19 5.65
C LEU A 51 5.02 -3.20 6.52
N SER A 52 5.14 -2.89 7.81
CA SER A 52 5.85 -3.72 8.78
C SER A 52 4.96 -4.32 9.87
N ASP A 53 3.74 -3.80 10.03
CA ASP A 53 2.82 -4.24 11.07
C ASP A 53 2.03 -5.47 10.62
N GLU A 54 1.76 -6.39 11.54
CA GLU A 54 1.05 -7.65 11.26
C GLU A 54 -0.34 -7.41 10.65
N ASP A 55 -1.10 -6.45 11.19
CA ASP A 55 -2.42 -6.08 10.65
C ASP A 55 -2.34 -5.54 9.21
N SER A 56 -1.34 -4.69 8.93
CA SER A 56 -1.11 -4.16 7.58
C SER A 56 -0.68 -5.25 6.61
N ILE A 57 0.11 -6.20 7.11
CA ILE A 57 0.53 -7.37 6.35
C ILE A 57 -0.68 -8.23 6.04
N GLU A 58 -1.55 -8.52 7.00
CA GLU A 58 -2.74 -9.35 6.81
C GLU A 58 -3.80 -8.72 5.91
N ALA A 59 -3.93 -7.40 5.93
CA ALA A 59 -4.92 -6.68 5.13
C ALA A 59 -4.54 -6.49 3.64
N LEU A 60 -3.28 -6.73 3.29
CA LEU A 60 -2.74 -6.61 1.91
C LEU A 60 -3.05 -7.82 1.02
#